data_AF-A0A1W4XIU2-F1
#
_entry.id   AF-A0A1W4XIU2-F1
#
_cell.length_a   1.000
_cell.length_b   1.000
_cell.length_c   1.000
_cell.angle_alpha   90.00
_cell.angle_beta   90.00
_cell.angle_gamma   90.00
#
_symmetry.space_group_name_H-M   'P 1'
#
loop_
_entity.id
_entity.type
_entity.pdbx_description
1 polymer ?
#
loop_
_entity_poly.entity_id
_entity_poly.type
_entity_poly.pdbx_seq_one_letter_code
_entity_poly.pdbx_strand_id
1 'polypeptide(L)'
;MRPPVRKSTIYIKNFADVERKIPEINIKPGDILTSFDAISLFTKILLTGYLNLESRIFPVDMCKIFEVSLVWKVDYYEQVDGVTMESSLRPVIAKLFMEHFDKNAIGISWYKQTAWLLYVNDTFANWGHGMENLNYFLQHLNRHHPSIQLTMETENG
;
A
#
# COMPACT_ATOMS: atom_id res chain seq x y z
N MET A 1 -24.42 -15.25 -6.45
CA MET A 1 -22.99 -15.64 -6.26
C MET A 1 -22.50 -15.00 -4.99
N ARG A 2 -21.91 -15.75 -4.04
CA ARG A 2 -21.25 -15.16 -2.86
C ARG A 2 -19.86 -14.69 -3.27
N PRO A 3 -19.42 -13.47 -2.90
CA PRO A 3 -18.05 -13.05 -3.18
C PRO A 3 -17.07 -13.99 -2.46
N PRO A 4 -15.92 -14.34 -3.07
CA PRO A 4 -14.94 -15.20 -2.44
C PRO A 4 -14.45 -14.59 -1.11
N VAL A 5 -14.34 -15.45 -0.10
CA VAL A 5 -13.85 -15.06 1.23
C VAL A 5 -12.36 -14.72 1.12
N ARG A 6 -12.02 -13.46 1.41
CA ARG A 6 -10.63 -13.00 1.49
C ARG A 6 -9.88 -13.78 2.59
N LYS A 7 -8.69 -14.31 2.28
CA LYS A 7 -7.68 -14.57 3.31
C LYS A 7 -7.08 -13.22 3.74
N SER A 8 -7.01 -12.98 5.04
CA SER A 8 -6.51 -11.75 5.68
C SER A 8 -5.20 -11.22 5.05
N THR A 9 -4.99 -9.89 5.00
CA THR A 9 -3.70 -9.30 4.55
C THR A 9 -2.55 -9.89 5.35
N ILE A 10 -1.51 -10.30 4.65
CA ILE A 10 -0.32 -10.89 5.26
C ILE A 10 0.80 -9.84 5.21
N TYR A 11 1.11 -9.26 6.36
CA TYR A 11 2.23 -8.33 6.48
C TYR A 11 3.55 -9.10 6.50
N ILE A 12 4.46 -8.75 5.61
CA ILE A 12 5.83 -9.28 5.54
C ILE A 12 6.75 -8.32 6.28
N LYS A 13 7.47 -8.82 7.30
CA LYS A 13 8.38 -7.99 8.10
C LYS A 13 9.78 -7.89 7.51
N ASN A 14 10.24 -8.95 6.85
CA ASN A 14 11.59 -9.07 6.30
C ASN A 14 11.62 -10.16 5.21
N PHE A 15 12.75 -10.30 4.53
CA PHE A 15 12.92 -11.30 3.47
C PHE A 15 12.66 -12.74 3.95
N ALA A 16 13.06 -13.09 5.19
CA ALA A 16 12.80 -14.41 5.76
C ALA A 16 11.30 -14.68 6.04
N ASP A 17 10.47 -13.65 6.18
CA ASP A 17 9.01 -13.78 6.20
C ASP A 17 8.46 -14.09 4.80
N VAL A 18 9.08 -13.55 3.74
CA VAL A 18 8.69 -13.80 2.34
C VAL A 18 8.82 -15.27 2.02
N GLU A 19 10.01 -15.84 2.24
CA GLU A 19 10.34 -17.24 1.91
C GLU A 19 9.42 -18.24 2.59
N ARG A 20 8.93 -17.92 3.80
CA ARG A 20 8.00 -18.78 4.54
C ARG A 20 6.55 -18.64 4.07
N LYS A 21 6.14 -17.43 3.66
CA LYS A 21 4.73 -17.11 3.39
C LYS A 21 4.33 -17.29 1.93
N ILE A 22 5.25 -17.07 0.99
CA ILE A 22 4.98 -17.29 -0.44
C ILE A 22 4.53 -18.74 -0.71
N PRO A 23 5.19 -19.79 -0.18
CA PRO A 23 4.79 -21.18 -0.42
C PRO A 23 3.41 -21.54 0.14
N GLU A 24 2.89 -20.79 1.13
CA GLU A 24 1.54 -20.98 1.68
C GLU A 24 0.43 -20.43 0.76
N ILE A 25 0.80 -19.67 -0.28
CA ILE A 25 -0.14 -19.13 -1.25
C ILE A 25 -0.50 -20.23 -2.24
N ASN A 26 -1.75 -20.69 -2.15
CA ASN A 26 -2.31 -21.62 -3.12
C ASN A 26 -2.59 -20.87 -4.44
N ILE A 27 -1.70 -21.03 -5.42
CA ILE A 27 -1.82 -20.48 -6.77
C ILE A 27 -2.50 -21.54 -7.65
N LYS A 28 -3.62 -21.20 -8.27
CA LYS A 28 -4.36 -22.11 -9.16
C LYS A 28 -3.96 -21.90 -10.62
N PRO A 29 -4.11 -22.92 -11.48
CA PRO A 29 -3.96 -22.74 -12.92
C PRO A 29 -4.89 -21.63 -13.44
N GLY A 30 -4.33 -20.66 -14.15
CA GLY A 30 -5.06 -19.49 -14.66
C GLY A 30 -5.19 -18.31 -13.68
N ASP A 31 -4.65 -18.43 -12.46
CA ASP A 31 -4.45 -17.26 -11.61
C ASP A 31 -3.35 -16.35 -12.20
N ILE A 32 -3.50 -15.05 -11.99
CA ILE A 32 -2.54 -14.02 -12.40
C ILE A 32 -1.77 -13.59 -11.17
N LEU A 33 -0.44 -13.67 -11.23
CA LEU A 33 0.43 -13.07 -10.23
C LEU A 33 0.62 -11.61 -10.58
N THR A 34 0.45 -10.74 -9.59
CA THR A 34 0.54 -9.30 -9.83
C THR A 34 1.18 -8.58 -8.66
N SER A 35 1.99 -7.57 -8.97
CA SER A 35 2.47 -6.60 -8.00
C SER A 35 1.83 -5.25 -8.25
N PHE A 36 1.62 -4.49 -7.16
CA PHE A 36 1.24 -3.09 -7.25
C PHE A 36 2.24 -2.23 -6.50
N ASP A 37 2.65 -1.14 -7.14
CA ASP A 37 3.56 -0.16 -6.56
C ASP A 37 2.93 1.22 -6.54
N ALA A 38 3.00 1.88 -5.39
CA ALA A 38 2.52 3.25 -5.26
C ALA A 38 3.52 4.23 -5.87
N ILE A 39 3.10 4.90 -6.96
CA ILE A 39 3.89 5.94 -7.62
C ILE A 39 4.15 7.05 -6.60
N SER A 40 5.42 7.27 -6.31
CA SER A 40 5.87 8.43 -5.54
C SER A 40 5.21 8.48 -4.15
N LEU A 41 4.95 7.34 -3.51
CA LEU A 41 4.27 7.25 -2.21
C LEU A 41 4.81 8.29 -1.21
N PHE A 42 6.12 8.30 -0.99
CA PHE A 42 6.74 9.19 -0.03
C PHE A 42 6.81 10.65 -0.47
N THR A 43 6.76 10.96 -1.76
CA THR A 43 6.79 12.34 -2.26
C THR A 43 5.40 12.93 -2.50
N LYS A 44 4.34 12.10 -2.54
CA LYS A 44 2.95 12.50 -2.81
C LYS A 44 1.99 12.30 -1.63
N ILE A 45 2.41 11.63 -0.56
CA ILE A 45 1.67 11.72 0.69
C ILE A 45 1.85 13.15 1.20
N LEU A 46 0.82 13.98 0.97
CA LEU A 46 0.57 15.22 1.69
C LEU A 46 0.36 14.85 3.16
N LEU A 47 1.45 14.71 3.92
CA LEU A 47 1.37 14.26 5.32
C LEU A 47 0.50 15.19 6.15
N THR A 48 0.53 16.50 5.87
CA THR A 48 -0.34 17.46 6.53
C THR A 48 -1.84 17.22 6.27
N GLY A 49 -2.24 16.80 5.07
CA GLY A 49 -3.64 16.46 4.79
C GLY A 49 -4.04 15.09 5.34
N TYR A 50 -3.18 14.10 5.18
CA TYR A 50 -3.42 12.71 5.57
C TYR A 50 -3.39 12.51 7.10
N LEU A 51 -2.44 13.13 7.81
CA LEU A 51 -2.38 13.10 9.28
C LEU A 51 -3.57 13.83 9.93
N ASN A 52 -4.09 14.88 9.28
CA ASN A 52 -5.27 15.61 9.76
C ASN A 52 -6.59 14.85 9.51
N LEU A 53 -6.71 14.11 8.40
CA LEU A 53 -7.86 13.23 8.12
C LEU A 53 -7.96 12.07 9.12
N GLU A 54 -6.85 11.69 9.74
CA GLU A 54 -6.71 10.54 10.64
C GLU A 54 -6.21 10.93 12.04
N SER A 55 -6.68 12.05 12.59
CA SER A 55 -6.42 12.45 13.99
C SER A 55 -6.94 11.46 15.05
N ARG A 56 -7.61 10.38 14.60
CA ARG A 56 -8.06 9.24 15.42
C ARG A 56 -7.03 8.11 15.51
N ILE A 57 -6.11 8.00 14.55
CA ILE A 57 -5.10 6.93 14.50
C ILE A 57 -3.82 7.34 15.23
N PHE A 58 -3.47 8.62 15.21
CA PHE A 58 -2.29 9.14 15.89
C PHE A 58 -2.67 10.13 16.99
N PRO A 59 -2.10 9.98 18.20
CA PRO A 59 -2.07 11.07 19.16
C PRO A 59 -1.49 12.33 18.48
N VAL A 60 -2.04 13.50 18.78
CA VAL A 60 -1.60 14.80 18.23
C VAL A 60 -0.08 14.97 18.33
N ASP A 61 0.54 14.45 19.39
CA ASP A 61 1.98 14.51 19.62
C ASP A 61 2.79 13.70 18.60
N MET A 62 2.26 12.58 18.12
CA MET A 62 2.91 11.78 17.08
C MET A 62 2.82 12.47 15.71
N CYS A 63 1.70 13.14 15.41
CA CYS A 63 1.59 13.98 14.20
C CYS A 63 2.64 15.10 14.20
N LYS A 64 2.85 15.76 15.34
CA LYS A 64 3.91 16.78 15.50
C LYS A 64 5.31 16.20 15.33
N ILE A 65 5.57 15.01 15.89
CA ILE A 65 6.86 14.32 15.70
C ILE A 65 7.08 13.99 14.22
N PHE A 66 6.06 13.49 13.52
CA PHE A 66 6.14 13.30 12.08
C PHE A 66 6.44 14.62 11.38
N GLU A 67 5.64 15.67 11.58
CA GLU A 67 5.85 16.98 10.95
C GLU A 67 7.29 17.50 11.17
N VAL A 68 7.82 17.45 12.39
CA VAL A 68 9.19 17.92 12.68
C VAL A 68 10.25 17.02 12.05
N SER A 69 10.07 15.70 12.06
CA SER A 69 11.04 14.74 11.53
C SER A 69 11.08 14.68 9.99
N LEU A 70 10.12 15.35 9.34
CA LEU A 70 9.98 15.44 7.89
C LEU A 70 10.54 16.73 7.32
N VAL A 71 10.81 17.74 8.14
CA VAL A 71 11.45 18.97 7.70
C VAL A 71 12.94 18.70 7.52
N TRP A 72 13.38 18.67 6.28
CA TRP A 72 14.80 18.71 5.94
C TRP A 72 15.13 20.02 5.27
N LYS A 73 16.12 20.70 5.84
CA LYS A 73 16.59 21.98 5.37
C LYS A 73 18.09 21.89 5.19
N VAL A 74 18.51 22.01 3.93
CA VAL A 74 19.90 22.32 3.58
C VAL A 74 19.93 23.77 3.13
N ASP A 75 21.09 24.43 3.27
CA ASP A 75 21.29 25.87 3.05
C ASP A 75 20.67 26.44 1.75
N TYR A 76 20.37 25.58 0.77
CA TYR A 76 19.83 25.95 -0.53
C TYR A 76 18.48 25.30 -0.88
N TYR A 77 18.00 24.31 -0.11
CA TYR A 77 16.78 23.55 -0.44
C TYR A 77 15.97 23.24 0.81
N GLU A 78 14.67 23.51 0.73
CA GLU A 78 13.67 23.18 1.75
C GLU A 78 12.70 22.15 1.17
N GLN A 79 12.46 21.08 1.93
CA GLN A 79 11.42 20.14 1.55
C GLN A 79 10.04 20.76 1.80
N VAL A 80 9.28 20.95 0.70
CA VAL A 80 7.95 21.55 0.74
C VAL A 80 6.84 20.53 1.04
N ASP A 81 7.04 19.26 0.67
CA ASP A 81 6.06 18.18 0.89
C ASP A 81 6.70 16.78 0.88
N GLY A 82 6.01 15.80 1.45
CA GLY A 82 6.40 14.39 1.52
C GLY A 82 7.38 14.01 2.63
N VAL A 83 7.99 12.84 2.51
CA VAL A 83 8.97 12.24 3.44
C VAL A 83 10.35 12.18 2.80
N THR A 84 11.35 12.76 3.48
CA THR A 84 12.76 12.65 3.05
C THR A 84 13.14 11.18 2.81
N MET A 85 14.03 10.94 1.86
CA MET A 85 14.58 9.60 1.63
C MET A 85 15.27 9.01 2.85
N GLU A 86 15.93 9.86 3.61
CA GLU A 86 16.71 9.51 4.80
C GLU A 86 15.86 9.29 6.06
N SER A 87 14.54 9.54 6.02
CA SER A 87 13.70 9.45 7.22
C SER A 87 13.54 7.98 7.66
N SER A 88 13.96 7.69 8.89
CA SER A 88 13.71 6.42 9.57
C SER A 88 12.21 6.12 9.76
N LEU A 89 11.34 7.11 9.55
CA LEU A 89 9.89 6.97 9.68
C LEU A 89 9.21 6.47 8.40
N ARG A 90 9.91 6.40 7.26
CA ARG A 90 9.35 5.90 5.99
C ARG A 90 8.64 4.55 6.11
N PRO A 91 9.24 3.50 6.71
CA PRO A 91 8.58 2.20 6.80
C PRO A 91 7.31 2.25 7.65
N VAL A 92 7.30 3.09 8.69
CA VAL A 92 6.14 3.27 9.57
C VAL A 92 5.01 3.97 8.81
N ILE A 93 5.32 5.10 8.15
CA ILE A 93 4.36 5.87 7.35
C ILE A 93 3.76 5.02 6.22
N ALA A 94 4.60 4.29 5.47
CA ALA A 94 4.14 3.41 4.40
C ALA A 94 3.21 2.31 4.94
N LYS A 95 3.59 1.65 6.03
CA LYS A 95 2.76 0.61 6.64
C LYS A 95 1.39 1.15 7.06
N LEU A 96 1.35 2.30 7.71
CA LEU A 96 0.11 2.93 8.17
C LEU A 96 -0.79 3.35 7.01
N PHE A 97 -0.19 3.95 5.98
CA PHE A 97 -0.90 4.26 4.74
C PHE A 97 -1.51 3.01 4.12
N MET A 98 -0.73 1.94 3.98
CA MET A 98 -1.17 0.71 3.36
C MET A 98 -2.20 -0.05 4.20
N GLU A 99 -2.15 0.03 5.54
CA GLU A 99 -3.19 -0.48 6.44
C GLU A 99 -4.53 0.24 6.26
N HIS A 100 -4.51 1.56 6.13
CA HIS A 100 -5.71 2.36 5.86
C HIS A 100 -6.23 2.09 4.44
N PHE A 101 -5.34 2.08 3.44
CA PHE A 101 -5.68 1.81 2.05
C PHE A 101 -6.29 0.41 1.88
N ASP A 102 -5.79 -0.58 2.61
CA ASP A 102 -6.36 -1.93 2.64
C ASP A 102 -7.79 -1.94 3.20
N LYS A 103 -8.08 -1.17 4.26
CA LYS A 103 -9.45 -1.10 4.81
C LYS A 103 -10.41 -0.40 3.88
N ASN A 104 -9.99 0.74 3.31
CA ASN A 104 -10.90 1.67 2.65
C ASN A 104 -11.00 1.43 1.13
N ALA A 105 -9.93 1.01 0.46
CA ALA A 105 -9.97 0.71 -0.98
C ALA A 105 -10.17 -0.79 -1.24
N ILE A 106 -9.30 -1.62 -0.67
CA ILE A 106 -9.30 -3.07 -0.90
C ILE A 106 -10.45 -3.74 -0.16
N GLY A 107 -10.77 -3.31 1.06
CA GLY A 107 -11.81 -3.87 1.92
C GLY A 107 -13.21 -3.77 1.31
N ILE A 108 -13.47 -2.73 0.50
CA ILE A 108 -14.77 -2.49 -0.14
C ILE A 108 -14.86 -2.95 -1.60
N SER A 109 -13.75 -3.40 -2.21
CA SER A 109 -13.77 -3.86 -3.61
C SER A 109 -14.72 -5.05 -3.82
N TRP A 110 -15.36 -5.13 -4.97
CA TRP A 110 -16.24 -6.25 -5.32
C TRP A 110 -15.45 -7.54 -5.54
N TYR A 111 -14.36 -7.46 -6.29
CA TYR A 111 -13.42 -8.55 -6.50
C TYR A 111 -12.35 -8.53 -5.41
N LYS A 112 -12.14 -9.70 -4.80
CA LYS A 112 -11.11 -9.91 -3.77
C LYS A 112 -10.01 -10.78 -4.33
N GLN A 113 -8.78 -10.33 -4.15
CA GLN A 113 -7.58 -11.13 -4.36
C GLN A 113 -7.56 -12.35 -3.42
N THR A 114 -6.93 -13.43 -3.88
CA THR A 114 -6.78 -14.68 -3.10
C THR A 114 -5.75 -14.51 -1.98
N ALA A 115 -4.71 -13.71 -2.25
CA ALA A 115 -3.68 -13.33 -1.29
C ALA A 115 -3.27 -11.88 -1.54
N TRP A 116 -2.95 -11.17 -0.46
CA TRP A 116 -2.36 -9.82 -0.49
C TRP A 116 -1.21 -9.78 0.51
N LEU A 117 0.01 -9.79 -0.02
CA LEU A 117 1.25 -9.65 0.72
C LEU A 117 1.70 -8.19 0.62
N LEU A 118 2.09 -7.62 1.75
CA LEU A 118 2.62 -6.27 1.82
C LEU A 118 4.04 -6.28 2.42
N TYR A 119 5.01 -5.76 1.68
CA TYR A 119 6.37 -5.49 2.16
C TYR A 119 6.69 -4.00 2.00
N VAL A 120 6.63 -3.25 3.11
CA VAL A 120 6.82 -1.79 3.14
C VAL A 120 5.84 -1.06 2.21
N ASN A 121 6.26 -0.78 0.97
CA ASN A 121 5.51 -0.09 -0.08
C ASN A 121 5.16 -0.99 -1.26
N ASP A 122 5.77 -2.18 -1.35
CA ASP A 122 5.57 -3.11 -2.44
C ASP A 122 4.49 -4.11 -2.06
N THR A 123 3.64 -4.44 -3.01
CA THR A 123 2.58 -5.42 -2.81
C THR A 123 2.70 -6.57 -3.78
N PHE A 124 2.32 -7.74 -3.31
CA PHE A 124 2.16 -8.91 -4.16
C PHE A 124 0.77 -9.49 -3.94
N ALA A 125 0.09 -9.82 -5.03
CA ALA A 125 -1.24 -10.37 -5.02
C ALA A 125 -1.38 -11.56 -5.95
N ASN A 126 -2.14 -12.55 -5.49
CA ASN A 126 -2.62 -13.64 -6.33
C ASN A 126 -4.05 -13.36 -6.78
N TRP A 127 -4.31 -13.32 -8.09
CA TRP A 127 -5.57 -12.88 -8.68
C TRP A 127 -6.27 -13.95 -9.54
N GLY A 128 -7.42 -14.46 -9.08
CA GLY A 128 -8.16 -15.53 -9.76
C GLY A 128 -9.36 -15.11 -10.59
N HIS A 129 -9.54 -13.81 -10.90
CA HIS A 129 -10.75 -13.30 -11.58
C HIS A 129 -10.51 -12.86 -13.03
N GLY A 130 -9.36 -13.21 -13.61
CA GLY A 130 -8.97 -12.82 -14.97
C GLY A 130 -8.54 -11.36 -15.11
N MET A 131 -7.90 -11.06 -16.25
CA MET A 131 -7.22 -9.79 -16.51
C MET A 131 -8.17 -8.60 -16.59
N GLU A 132 -9.38 -8.79 -17.12
CA GLU A 132 -10.37 -7.71 -17.22
C GLU A 132 -10.78 -7.18 -15.83
N ASN A 133 -11.12 -8.09 -14.92
CA ASN A 133 -11.48 -7.73 -13.55
C ASN A 133 -10.28 -7.19 -12.76
N LEU A 134 -9.07 -7.63 -13.09
CA LEU A 134 -7.84 -7.09 -12.51
C LEU A 134 -7.65 -5.61 -12.90
N ASN A 135 -7.88 -5.27 -14.16
CA ASN A 135 -7.84 -3.88 -14.63
C ASN A 135 -8.92 -3.01 -13.97
N TYR A 136 -10.13 -3.53 -13.79
CA TYR A 136 -11.18 -2.83 -13.04
C TYR A 136 -10.80 -2.62 -11.58
N PHE A 137 -10.16 -3.61 -10.96
CA PHE A 137 -9.66 -3.50 -9.60
C PHE A 137 -8.59 -2.41 -9.48
N LEU A 138 -7.60 -2.36 -10.38
CA LEU A 138 -6.60 -1.29 -10.42
C LEU A 138 -7.27 0.10 -10.57
N GLN A 139 -8.25 0.24 -11.46
CA GLN A 139 -8.99 1.50 -11.61
C GLN A 139 -9.75 1.88 -10.34
N HIS A 140 -10.36 0.91 -9.65
CA HIS A 140 -11.03 1.13 -8.36
C HIS A 140 -10.03 1.64 -7.31
N LEU A 141 -8.85 1.01 -7.21
CA LEU A 141 -7.79 1.43 -6.29
C LEU A 141 -7.32 2.87 -6.59
N ASN A 142 -7.10 3.19 -7.87
CA ASN A 142 -6.63 4.51 -8.31
C ASN A 142 -7.69 5.62 -8.20
N ARG A 143 -8.98 5.28 -8.08
CA ARG A 143 -10.04 6.25 -7.81
C ARG A 143 -10.17 6.59 -6.32
N HIS A 144 -9.63 5.75 -5.44
CA HIS A 144 -9.83 5.90 -4.01
C HIS A 144 -9.02 7.06 -3.40
N HIS A 145 -7.86 7.40 -3.97
CA HIS A 145 -7.03 8.48 -3.46
C HIS A 145 -6.49 9.38 -4.59
N PRO A 146 -6.85 10.68 -4.64
CA PRO A 146 -6.54 11.55 -5.78
C PRO A 146 -5.03 11.75 -6.00
N SER A 147 -4.22 11.69 -4.94
CA SER A 147 -2.78 11.92 -5.02
C SER A 147 -1.94 10.64 -5.18
N ILE A 148 -2.55 9.45 -5.03
CA ILE A 148 -1.81 8.18 -5.01
C ILE A 148 -2.32 7.30 -6.12
N GLN A 149 -1.41 7.00 -7.03
CA GLN A 149 -1.63 6.12 -8.15
C GLN A 149 -0.79 4.87 -7.95
N LEU A 150 -1.39 3.72 -8.18
CA LEU A 150 -0.73 2.44 -8.25
C LEU A 150 -0.41 2.11 -9.71
N THR A 151 0.80 1.62 -9.94
CA THR A 151 1.13 0.82 -11.12
C THR A 151 0.83 -0.64 -10.83
N MET A 152 0.75 -1.43 -11.90
CA MET A 152 0.51 -2.87 -11.82
C MET A 152 1.45 -3.56 -12.78
N GLU A 153 2.17 -4.57 -12.29
CA GLU A 153 2.90 -5.51 -13.12
C GLU A 153 2.25 -6.89 -12.97
N THR A 154 2.25 -7.67 -14.05
CA THR A 154 1.61 -8.99 -14.09
C THR A 154 2.57 -10.01 -14.64
N GLU A 155 2.63 -11.17 -14.00
CA GLU A 155 3.35 -12.34 -14.48
C GLU A 155 2.34 -13.47 -14.73
N ASN A 156 2.46 -14.11 -15.89
CA ASN A 156 1.65 -15.27 -16.23
C ASN A 156 2.34 -16.51 -15.63
N GLY A 157 1.68 -17.12 -14.63
CA GLY A 157 2.11 -18.40 -14.06
C GLY A 157 1.80 -19.61 -14.92
#